data_AF-A0A9W8QLT7-F1
#
_entry.id   AF-A0A9W8QLT7-F1
#
_cell.length_a   1.000
_cell.length_b   1.000
_cell.length_c   1.000
_cell.angle_alpha   90.00
_cell.angle_beta   90.00
_cell.angle_gamma   90.00
#
_symmetry.space_group_name_H-M   'P 1'
#
loop_
_entity.id
_entity.type
_entity.pdbx_description
1 polymer ?
#
loop_
_entity_poly.entity_id
_entity_poly.type
_entity_poly.pdbx_seq_one_letter_code
_entity_poly.pdbx_strand_id
1 'polypeptide(L)'
;MMEAVSATSLDPPHGVSEWAISGLHEAPATTVRPSRVHESVLSVEGRVVDAKELGGHATKPGMSAAGVVLIQATRFWVRDDAANDDASHVALDKLRPVAQLGGMSYGRITSTFELPRKRWADEKANSALLSSLESHQE
;
A
#
# COMPACT_ATOMS: atom_id res chain seq x y z
N MET A 1 0.84 16.63 5.40
CA MET A 1 0.59 15.45 4.56
C MET A 1 -0.80 14.86 4.76
N MET A 2 -1.25 14.49 5.98
CA MET A 2 -2.60 13.90 6.13
C MET A 2 -3.73 14.83 5.68
N GLU A 3 -3.70 16.12 6.04
CA GLU A 3 -4.67 17.11 5.55
C GLU A 3 -4.67 17.21 4.02
N ALA A 4 -3.48 17.21 3.41
CA ALA A 4 -3.32 17.25 1.95
C ALA A 4 -3.90 15.99 1.27
N VAL A 5 -3.66 14.81 1.84
CA VAL A 5 -4.27 13.54 1.37
C VAL A 5 -5.77 13.53 1.60
N SER A 6 -6.26 14.08 2.72
CA SER A 6 -7.70 14.19 2.97
C SER A 6 -8.37 15.15 1.98
N ALA A 7 -7.68 16.21 1.55
CA ALA A 7 -8.18 17.15 0.55
C ALA A 7 -8.38 16.51 -0.83
N THR A 8 -7.64 15.44 -1.17
CA THR A 8 -7.87 14.68 -2.41
C THR A 8 -9.12 13.80 -2.37
N SER A 9 -9.80 13.69 -1.22
CA SER A 9 -11.06 12.95 -1.08
C SER A 9 -12.31 13.82 -1.22
N LEU A 10 -12.14 15.09 -1.59
CA LEU A 10 -13.26 15.95 -2.00
C LEU A 10 -13.88 15.40 -3.30
N ASP A 11 -15.05 15.90 -3.66
CA ASP A 11 -15.82 15.52 -4.84
C ASP A 11 -15.76 16.61 -5.94
N PRO A 12 -14.56 16.95 -6.46
CA PRO A 12 -14.45 17.99 -7.46
C PRO A 12 -15.16 17.59 -8.76
N PRO A 13 -15.65 18.57 -9.55
CA PRO A 13 -16.19 18.29 -10.87
C PRO A 13 -15.19 17.56 -11.77
N HIS A 14 -15.69 16.73 -12.68
CA HIS A 14 -14.86 16.04 -13.65
C HIS A 14 -13.91 16.99 -14.40
N GLY A 15 -12.62 16.61 -14.44
CA GLY A 15 -11.57 17.39 -15.10
C GLY A 15 -10.85 18.39 -14.19
N VAL A 16 -11.35 18.63 -12.97
CA VAL A 16 -10.61 19.39 -11.94
C VAL A 16 -9.70 18.43 -11.21
N SER A 17 -8.38 18.66 -11.32
CA SER A 17 -7.40 17.82 -10.65
C SER A 17 -7.24 18.18 -9.17
N GLU A 18 -7.17 17.15 -8.33
CA GLU A 18 -6.93 17.27 -6.89
C GLU A 18 -5.52 17.81 -6.55
N TRP A 19 -4.58 17.81 -7.51
CA TRP A 19 -3.29 18.49 -7.36
C TRP A 19 -3.48 19.97 -7.00
N ALA A 20 -4.48 20.63 -7.59
CA ALA A 20 -4.73 22.05 -7.40
C ALA A 20 -5.21 22.42 -5.98
N ILE A 21 -5.77 21.46 -5.24
CA ILE A 21 -6.42 21.70 -3.93
C ILE A 21 -5.71 21.02 -2.76
N SER A 22 -4.90 19.99 -3.02
CA SER A 22 -4.21 19.23 -1.97
C SER A 22 -2.92 19.90 -1.48
N GLY A 23 -2.28 20.73 -2.33
CA GLY A 23 -0.95 21.27 -2.07
C GLY A 23 0.19 20.24 -2.19
N LEU A 24 -0.11 19.04 -2.72
CA LEU A 24 0.89 18.05 -3.11
C LEU A 24 1.49 18.40 -4.48
N HIS A 25 2.71 17.92 -4.74
CA HIS A 25 3.39 18.20 -6.00
C HIS A 25 3.60 16.94 -6.84
N GLU A 26 3.48 17.11 -8.15
CA GLU A 26 3.82 16.07 -9.10
C GLU A 26 5.33 15.84 -9.15
N ALA A 27 5.73 14.58 -9.20
CA ALA A 27 7.06 14.16 -9.62
C ALA A 27 6.95 13.13 -10.75
N PRO A 28 7.89 13.11 -11.71
CA PRO A 28 7.79 12.26 -12.87
C PRO A 28 7.90 10.77 -12.50
N ALA A 29 7.11 9.96 -13.22
CA ALA A 29 7.27 8.52 -13.33
C ALA A 29 8.17 8.18 -14.53
N THR A 30 8.72 6.95 -14.56
CA THR A 30 9.69 6.52 -15.59
C THR A 30 9.18 5.41 -16.50
N THR A 31 8.19 4.65 -16.06
CA THR A 31 7.65 3.46 -16.74
C THR A 31 6.17 3.59 -17.11
N VAL A 32 5.50 4.62 -16.57
CA VAL A 32 4.09 4.95 -16.78
C VAL A 32 3.88 6.45 -16.96
N ARG A 33 2.70 6.85 -17.45
CA ARG A 33 2.35 8.27 -17.70
C ARG A 33 1.96 9.06 -16.45
N PRO A 34 1.16 8.53 -15.50
CA PRO A 34 0.75 9.31 -14.33
C PRO A 34 1.94 9.68 -13.44
N SER A 35 1.95 10.92 -12.96
CA SER A 35 2.94 11.42 -11.99
C SER A 35 2.79 10.74 -10.64
N ARG A 36 3.90 10.63 -9.91
CA ARG A 36 3.92 10.23 -8.48
C ARG A 36 3.79 11.47 -7.59
N VAL A 37 3.41 11.28 -6.34
CA VAL A 37 3.41 12.35 -5.32
C VAL A 37 4.86 12.58 -4.87
N HIS A 38 5.36 13.81 -5.06
CA HIS A 38 6.73 14.17 -4.72
C HIS A 38 7.03 13.99 -3.22
N GLU A 39 6.07 14.31 -2.35
CA GLU A 39 6.21 14.24 -0.90
C GLU A 39 6.19 12.80 -0.34
N SER A 40 5.77 11.82 -1.13
CA SER A 40 5.65 10.43 -0.69
C SER A 40 7.02 9.79 -0.45
N VAL A 41 7.16 9.10 0.68
CA VAL A 41 8.38 8.33 1.03
C VAL A 41 8.53 7.09 0.16
N LEU A 42 7.40 6.46 -0.20
CA LEU A 42 7.33 5.29 -1.06
C LEU A 42 6.30 5.56 -2.17
N SER A 43 6.60 5.16 -3.40
CA SER A 43 5.64 5.16 -4.51
C SER A 43 5.87 3.96 -5.42
N VAL A 44 4.79 3.43 -5.99
CA VAL A 44 4.86 2.27 -6.89
C VAL A 44 4.25 2.66 -8.23
N GLU A 45 5.06 2.61 -9.28
CA GLU A 45 4.57 2.71 -10.65
C GLU A 45 4.02 1.36 -11.08
N GLY A 46 2.82 1.34 -11.67
CA GLY A 46 2.20 0.09 -12.07
C GLY A 46 1.31 0.18 -13.29
N ARG A 47 1.19 -0.95 -13.99
CA ARG A 47 0.32 -1.13 -15.15
C ARG A 47 -0.86 -2.01 -14.79
N VAL A 48 -2.05 -1.61 -15.21
CA VAL A 48 -3.27 -2.40 -15.03
C VAL A 48 -3.14 -3.71 -15.81
N VAL A 49 -3.33 -4.82 -15.12
CA VAL A 49 -3.37 -6.17 -15.69
C VAL A 49 -4.81 -6.60 -15.90
N ASP A 50 -5.67 -6.31 -14.92
CA ASP A 50 -7.10 -6.63 -14.96
C ASP A 50 -7.90 -5.63 -14.10
N ALA A 51 -9.16 -5.47 -14.44
CA ALA A 51 -10.11 -4.65 -13.70
C ALA A 51 -11.48 -5.33 -13.70
N LYS A 52 -11.94 -5.70 -12.50
CA LYS A 52 -13.24 -6.35 -12.31
C LYS A 52 -14.16 -5.47 -11.49
N GLU A 53 -15.26 -5.04 -12.10
CA GLU A 53 -16.35 -4.42 -11.37
C GLU A 53 -17.10 -5.47 -10.53
N LEU A 54 -17.36 -5.13 -9.27
CA LEU A 54 -18.15 -5.90 -8.33
C LEU A 54 -19.58 -5.35 -8.39
N GLY A 55 -20.45 -6.06 -9.13
CA GLY A 55 -21.85 -5.69 -9.26
C GLY A 55 -22.60 -5.70 -7.91
N GLY A 56 -23.77 -5.06 -7.89
CA GLY A 56 -24.70 -5.10 -6.75
C GLY A 56 -24.52 -4.00 -5.69
N HIS A 57 -23.46 -3.19 -5.75
CA HIS A 57 -23.26 -2.08 -4.81
C HIS A 57 -23.92 -0.77 -5.26
N ALA A 58 -23.85 -0.46 -6.56
CA ALA A 58 -24.46 0.73 -7.16
C ALA A 58 -25.97 0.53 -7.37
N THR A 59 -26.72 0.50 -6.26
CA THR A 59 -28.17 0.29 -6.26
C THR A 59 -28.97 1.58 -6.48
N LYS A 60 -28.30 2.74 -6.45
CA LYS A 60 -28.91 4.06 -6.61
C LYS A 60 -28.17 4.90 -7.67
N PRO A 61 -28.86 5.77 -8.41
CA PRO A 61 -28.22 6.74 -9.29
C PRO A 61 -27.20 7.60 -8.52
N GLY A 62 -25.99 7.74 -9.06
CA GLY A 62 -24.91 8.52 -8.45
C GLY A 62 -23.98 7.75 -7.50
N MET A 63 -24.25 6.46 -7.23
CA MET A 63 -23.30 5.62 -6.49
C MET A 63 -22.24 5.03 -7.42
N SER A 64 -20.97 5.15 -7.03
CA SER A 64 -19.87 4.47 -7.70
C SER A 64 -19.98 2.95 -7.55
N ALA A 65 -19.74 2.21 -8.63
CA ALA A 65 -19.59 0.77 -8.56
C ALA A 65 -18.28 0.43 -7.80
N ALA A 66 -18.34 -0.57 -6.94
CA ALA A 66 -17.13 -1.12 -6.33
C ALA A 66 -16.38 -1.94 -7.38
N GLY A 67 -15.05 -1.98 -7.29
CA GLY A 67 -14.23 -2.74 -8.23
C GLY A 67 -12.91 -3.17 -7.64
N VAL A 68 -12.31 -4.20 -8.24
CA VAL A 68 -10.97 -4.68 -7.94
C VAL A 68 -10.10 -4.43 -9.17
N VAL A 69 -8.97 -3.75 -8.99
CA VAL A 69 -7.99 -3.50 -10.04
C VAL A 69 -6.69 -4.22 -9.68
N LEU A 70 -6.24 -5.12 -10.56
CA LEU A 70 -4.96 -5.80 -10.42
C LEU A 70 -3.89 -5.00 -11.15
N ILE A 71 -2.86 -4.58 -10.42
CA ILE A 71 -1.80 -3.72 -10.93
C ILE A 71 -0.46 -4.46 -10.81
N GLN A 72 0.23 -4.62 -11.94
CA GLN A 72 1.61 -5.11 -11.95
C GLN A 72 2.56 -3.95 -11.62
N ALA A 73 3.32 -4.10 -10.54
CA ALA A 73 4.38 -3.17 -10.20
C ALA A 73 5.50 -3.21 -11.26
N THR A 74 5.90 -2.03 -11.73
CA THR A 74 6.91 -1.85 -12.78
C THR A 74 8.12 -1.06 -12.29
N ARG A 75 7.96 -0.22 -11.26
CA ARG A 75 9.06 0.42 -10.53
C ARG A 75 8.63 0.79 -9.11
N PHE A 76 9.57 0.65 -8.17
CA PHE A 76 9.45 1.18 -6.81
C PHE A 76 10.33 2.43 -6.67
N TRP A 77 9.80 3.44 -6.00
CA TRP A 77 10.51 4.65 -5.58
C TRP A 77 10.53 4.70 -4.06
N VAL A 78 11.71 4.85 -3.49
CA VAL A 78 11.89 5.09 -2.06
C VAL A 78 12.73 6.35 -1.92
N ARG A 79 12.40 7.19 -0.96
CA ARG A 79 13.21 8.37 -0.63
C ARG A 79 14.57 7.93 -0.08
N ASP A 80 15.64 8.56 -0.53
CA ASP A 80 17.02 8.13 -0.23
C ASP A 80 17.32 7.99 1.28
N ASP A 81 16.74 8.84 2.12
CA ASP A 81 16.92 8.78 3.58
C ASP A 81 16.12 7.67 4.28
N ALA A 82 15.27 6.96 3.52
CA ALA A 82 14.38 5.92 4.00
C ALA A 82 14.66 4.55 3.38
N ALA A 83 15.59 4.47 2.42
CA ALA A 83 16.09 3.21 1.88
C ALA A 83 17.38 2.80 2.61
N ASN A 84 17.61 1.49 2.75
CA ASN A 84 18.93 0.97 3.09
C ASN A 84 19.84 0.94 1.84
N ASP A 85 21.12 0.65 2.03
CA ASP A 85 22.16 0.76 0.98
C ASP A 85 21.87 -0.05 -0.29
N ASP A 86 21.19 -1.20 -0.18
CA ASP A 86 20.82 -2.07 -1.30
C ASP A 86 19.38 -1.85 -1.79
N ALA A 87 18.67 -0.86 -1.23
CA ALA A 87 17.27 -0.56 -1.48
C ALA A 87 16.31 -1.77 -1.34
N SER A 88 16.67 -2.76 -0.52
CA SER A 88 15.84 -3.93 -0.24
C SER A 88 14.83 -3.69 0.89
N HIS A 89 15.04 -2.67 1.73
CA HIS A 89 14.19 -2.36 2.88
C HIS A 89 13.88 -0.86 2.99
N VAL A 90 12.67 -0.56 3.48
CA VAL A 90 12.23 0.81 3.79
C VAL A 90 12.21 0.99 5.30
N ALA A 91 12.92 2.01 5.78
CA ALA A 91 12.96 2.40 7.18
C ALA A 91 11.59 2.90 7.65
N LEU A 92 10.93 2.14 8.55
CA LEU A 92 9.56 2.41 8.98
C LEU A 92 9.43 3.70 9.82
N ASP A 93 10.49 4.09 10.54
CA ASP A 93 10.57 5.36 11.28
C ASP A 93 10.58 6.59 10.36
N LYS A 94 11.00 6.41 9.09
CA LYS A 94 10.95 7.44 8.04
C LYS A 94 9.64 7.39 7.26
N LEU A 95 9.20 6.18 6.87
CA LEU A 95 7.95 5.96 6.15
C LEU A 95 6.74 6.43 6.96
N ARG A 96 6.73 6.15 8.27
CA ARG A 96 5.67 6.50 9.23
C ARG A 96 4.26 6.25 8.67
N PRO A 97 3.95 4.99 8.30
CA PRO A 97 2.67 4.67 7.69
C PRO A 97 1.50 4.99 8.63
N VAL A 98 0.36 5.31 8.01
CA VAL A 98 -0.91 5.58 8.69
C VAL A 98 -1.91 4.50 8.28
N ALA A 99 -2.69 4.00 9.23
CA ALA A 99 -3.77 3.06 8.98
C ALA A 99 -5.12 3.77 9.04
N GLN A 100 -6.01 3.54 8.08
CA GLN A 100 -7.41 3.91 8.21
C GLN A 100 -8.14 2.84 9.03
N LEU A 101 -8.77 3.25 10.12
CA LEU A 101 -9.40 2.35 11.10
C LEU A 101 -10.90 2.18 10.90
N GLY A 102 -11.45 2.84 9.88
CA GLY A 102 -12.88 2.89 9.60
C GLY A 102 -13.47 4.28 9.84
N GLY A 103 -14.41 4.69 8.97
CA GLY A 103 -14.95 6.04 8.97
C GLY A 103 -13.84 7.10 8.85
N MET A 104 -13.85 8.06 9.78
CA MET A 104 -12.90 9.18 9.85
C MET A 104 -11.70 8.90 10.77
N SER A 105 -11.58 7.68 11.31
CA SER A 105 -10.56 7.34 12.30
C SER A 105 -9.28 6.85 11.63
N TYR A 106 -8.13 7.38 12.08
CA TYR A 106 -6.80 7.00 11.60
C TYR A 106 -5.86 6.66 12.76
N GLY A 107 -5.03 5.65 12.56
CA GLY A 107 -3.99 5.22 13.48
C GLY A 107 -2.59 5.50 12.96
N ARG A 108 -1.66 5.84 13.85
CA ARG A 108 -0.23 5.94 13.54
C ARG A 108 0.49 4.71 14.04
N ILE A 109 1.46 4.22 13.26
CA ILE A 109 2.38 3.18 13.71
C ILE A 109 3.50 3.85 14.51
N THR A 110 3.44 3.76 15.84
CA THR A 110 4.38 4.42 16.77
C THR A 110 5.49 3.50 17.30
N SER A 111 5.33 2.18 17.13
CA SER A 111 6.30 1.18 17.53
C SER A 111 6.26 0.01 16.56
N THR A 112 7.44 -0.56 16.30
CA THR A 112 7.65 -1.69 15.39
C THR A 112 8.64 -2.65 16.04
N PHE A 113 8.52 -3.93 15.71
CA PHE A 113 9.49 -4.94 16.08
C PHE A 113 9.72 -5.87 14.89
N GLU A 114 10.90 -6.45 14.81
CA GLU A 114 11.20 -7.47 13.81
C GLU A 114 10.82 -8.84 14.36
N LEU A 115 10.12 -9.61 13.54
CA LEU A 115 9.79 -10.99 13.84
C LEU A 115 10.29 -11.88 12.70
N PRO A 116 11.50 -12.47 12.84
CA PRO A 116 12.05 -13.34 11.81
C PRO A 116 11.13 -14.53 11.55
N ARG A 117 10.86 -14.81 10.27
CA ARG A 117 10.09 -15.99 9.87
C ARG A 117 10.91 -17.24 10.16
N LYS A 118 10.43 -18.06 11.09
CA LYS A 118 10.97 -19.39 11.36
C LYS A 118 10.56 -20.37 10.25
N ARG A 119 11.47 -21.27 9.85
CA ARG A 119 11.14 -22.33 8.89
C ARG A 119 10.68 -23.57 9.65
N TRP A 120 9.77 -24.33 9.05
CA TRP A 120 9.27 -25.60 9.61
C TRP A 120 10.42 -26.52 10.03
N ALA A 121 11.40 -26.72 9.14
CA ALA A 121 12.55 -27.58 9.39
C ALA A 121 13.37 -27.18 10.63
N ASP A 122 13.47 -25.88 10.91
CA ASP A 122 14.23 -25.35 12.06
C ASP A 122 13.45 -25.53 13.38
N GLU A 123 12.12 -25.47 13.32
CA GLU A 123 11.25 -25.55 14.50
C GLU A 123 10.82 -26.97 14.85
N LYS A 124 10.72 -27.88 13.87
CA LYS A 124 10.32 -29.28 14.07
C LYS A 124 11.21 -29.96 15.11
N ALA A 125 12.52 -29.79 14.99
CA ALA A 125 13.50 -30.38 15.91
C ALA A 125 13.27 -29.95 17.37
N ASN A 126 12.61 -28.81 17.58
CA ASN A 126 12.37 -28.20 18.88
C ASN A 126 10.90 -28.31 19.33
N SER A 127 10.04 -29.01 18.58
CA SER A 127 8.61 -29.13 18.88
C SER A 127 8.05 -30.51 18.58
N ALA A 128 7.61 -31.20 19.65
CA ALA A 128 6.97 -32.50 19.57
C ALA A 128 5.66 -32.46 18.73
N LEU A 129 4.90 -31.37 18.83
CA LEU A 129 3.68 -31.17 18.05
C LEU A 129 3.98 -31.06 16.55
N LEU A 130 4.99 -30.26 16.18
CA LEU A 130 5.36 -30.11 14.77
C LEU A 130 5.89 -31.45 14.22
N SER A 131 6.66 -32.18 15.03
CA SER A 131 7.11 -33.53 14.67
C SER A 131 5.96 -34.51 14.43
N SER A 132 4.93 -34.50 15.29
CA SER A 132 3.79 -35.40 15.15
C SER A 132 2.88 -35.07 13.96
N LEU A 133 2.75 -33.79 13.59
CA LEU A 133 1.91 -33.38 12.47
C LEU A 133 2.50 -33.81 11.11
N GLU A 134 3.81 -33.97 11.02
CA GLU A 134 4.49 -34.46 9.82
C GLU A 134 4.37 -35.96 9.65
N SER A 135 4.42 -36.73 10.75
CA SER A 135 4.24 -38.19 10.71
C SER A 135 2.83 -38.65 10.30
N HIS A 136 1.86 -37.74 10.19
CA HIS A 136 0.50 -38.03 9.74
C HIS A 136 0.25 -37.68 8.26
N GLN A 137 1.29 -37.28 7.52
CA GLN A 137 1.22 -37.00 6.07
C GLN A 137 1.82 -38.12 5.19
N GLU A 138 2.27 -39.22 5.79
CA GLU A 138 2.60 -40.50 5.10
C GLU A 138 1.46 -41.52 5.26
#